data_AF-I9L5Q8-F1
#
_entry.id   AF-I9L5Q8-F1
#
_cell.length_a   1.000
_cell.length_b   1.000
_cell.length_c   1.000
_cell.angle_alpha   90.00
_cell.angle_beta   90.00
_cell.angle_gamma   90.00
#
_symmetry.space_group_name_H-M   'P 1'
#
loop_
_entity.id
_entity.type
_entity.pdbx_description
1 polymer ?
#
loop_
_entity_poly.entity_id
_entity_poly.type
_entity_poly.pdbx_seq_one_letter_code
_entity_poly.pdbx_strand_id
1 'polypeptide(L)' 'MPTLWTREFLAHRIDRCYLIAAWTKVAEKRRFHLELARHYRAMLANLMDRTTPHLA' A
#
# COMPACT_ATOMS: atom_id res chain seq x y z
N MET A 1 20.99 1.64 -4.86
CA MET A 1 19.90 1.79 -3.87
C MET A 1 18.88 0.70 -4.16
N PRO A 2 18.87 -0.44 -3.45
CA PRO A 2 17.81 -1.41 -3.67
C PRO A 2 16.50 -0.71 -3.25
N THR A 3 15.56 -0.60 -4.18
CA THR A 3 14.20 -0.12 -3.94
C THR A 3 13.50 -1.17 -3.08
N LEU A 4 13.88 -1.24 -1.81
CA LEU A 4 13.32 -2.17 -0.85
C LEU A 4 11.90 -1.68 -0.56
N TRP A 5 10.94 -2.33 -1.20
CA TRP A 5 9.53 -2.29 -0.84
C TRP A 5 9.37 -2.93 0.55
N THR A 6 9.85 -2.24 1.59
CA THR A 6 9.75 -2.68 2.98
C THR A 6 8.31 -2.55 3.45
N ARG A 7 7.98 -3.28 4.52
CA ARG A 7 6.69 -3.17 5.19
C ARG A 7 6.33 -1.72 5.53
N GLU A 8 7.29 -0.98 6.10
CA GLU A 8 7.14 0.43 6.46
C GLU A 8 6.92 1.32 5.23
N PHE A 9 7.69 1.09 4.16
CA PHE A 9 7.52 1.85 2.92
C PHE A 9 6.12 1.66 2.33
N LEU A 10 5.63 0.43 2.27
CA LEU A 10 4.28 0.12 1.79
C LEU A 10 3.21 0.72 2.71
N ALA A 11 3.37 0.65 4.04
CA ALA A 11 2.47 1.28 4.99
C ALA A 11 2.36 2.80 4.76
N HIS A 12 3.49 3.49 4.66
CA HIS A 12 3.49 4.93 4.38
C HIS A 12 2.87 5.28 3.02
N ARG A 13 3.03 4.43 2.00
CA ARG A 13 2.38 4.61 0.70
C ARG A 13 0.87 4.43 0.77
N ILE A 14 0.38 3.45 1.54
CA ILE A 14 -1.04 3.22 1.78
C ILE A 14 -1.65 4.44 2.48
N ASP A 15 -1.05 4.92 3.56
CA ASP A 15 -1.55 6.07 4.32
C ASP A 15 -1.61 7.33 3.45
N ARG A 16 -0.55 7.59 2.68
CA ARG A 16 -0.52 8.72 1.74
C ARG A 16 -1.64 8.64 0.70
N CYS A 17 -1.98 7.46 0.20
CA CYS A 17 -3.08 7.31 -0.74
C CYS A 17 -4.43 7.67 -0.09
N TYR A 18 -4.66 7.25 1.15
CA TYR A 18 -5.88 7.62 1.89
C TYR A 18 -5.96 9.12 2.19
N LEU A 19 -4.85 9.75 2.58
CA LEU A 19 -4.80 11.19 2.82
C LEU A 19 -5.15 11.97 1.54
N ILE A 20 -4.57 11.60 0.39
CA ILE A 20 -4.89 12.27 -0.88
C ILE A 20 -6.34 12.02 -1.28
N ALA A 21 -6.84 10.79 -1.13
CA ALA A 21 -8.22 10.45 -1.47
C ALA A 21 -9.24 11.21 -0.58
N ALA A 22 -8.92 11.44 0.68
CA ALA A 22 -9.76 12.20 1.60
C ALA A 22 -9.82 13.70 1.26
N TRP A 23 -8.73 14.27 0.75
CA TRP A 23 -8.63 15.70 0.45
C TRP A 23 -9.00 16.07 -0.99
N THR A 24 -9.06 15.11 -1.90
CA THR A 24 -9.33 15.41 -3.32
C THR A 24 -10.82 15.59 -3.59
N LYS A 25 -11.16 16.69 -4.28
CA LYS A 25 -12.53 16.98 -4.76
C LYS A 25 -12.85 16.31 -6.10
N VAL A 26 -11.83 15.77 -6.79
CA VAL A 26 -11.98 15.13 -8.10
C VAL A 26 -12.27 13.64 -7.90
N ALA A 27 -13.46 13.20 -8.29
CA ALA A 27 -13.93 11.84 -8.04
C ALA A 27 -13.03 10.76 -8.67
N GLU A 28 -12.53 10.99 -9.88
CA GLU A 28 -11.62 10.07 -10.58
C GLU A 28 -10.29 9.93 -9.83
N LYS A 29 -9.68 11.06 -9.45
CA LYS A 29 -8.44 11.07 -8.65
C LYS A 29 -8.63 10.36 -7.31
N ARG A 30 -9.80 10.53 -6.66
CA ARG A 30 -10.15 9.79 -5.44
C ARG A 30 -10.17 8.29 -5.70
N ARG A 31 -10.85 7.83 -6.75
CA ARG A 31 -10.92 6.40 -7.12
C ARG A 31 -9.54 5.83 -7.40
N PHE A 32 -8.73 6.53 -8.20
CA PHE A 32 -7.36 6.14 -8.50
C PHE A 32 -6.53 5.90 -7.24
N HIS A 33 -6.55 6.84 -6.28
CA HIS A 33 -5.78 6.66 -5.04
C HIS A 33 -6.33 5.55 -4.14
N LEU A 34 -7.65 5.32 -4.13
CA LEU A 34 -8.23 4.20 -3.40
C LEU A 34 -7.84 2.84 -4.01
N GLU A 35 -7.82 2.73 -5.34
CA GLU A 35 -7.35 1.53 -6.05
C GLU A 35 -5.86 1.29 -5.80
N LEU A 36 -5.06 2.35 -5.84
CA LEU A 36 -3.64 2.28 -5.55
C LEU A 36 -3.36 1.83 -4.10
N ALA A 37 -4.15 2.31 -3.13
CA ALA A 37 -4.06 1.85 -1.74
C ALA A 37 -4.39 0.35 -1.61
N ARG A 38 -5.39 -0.15 -2.35
CA ARG A 38 -5.73 -1.58 -2.39
C ARG A 38 -4.60 -2.40 -2.98
N HIS A 39 -3.97 -1.92 -4.05
CA HIS A 39 -2.81 -2.58 -4.65
C HIS A 39 -1.65 -2.71 -3.66
N TYR A 40 -1.29 -1.63 -2.96
CA TYR A 40 -0.23 -1.68 -1.95
C TYR A 40 -0.56 -2.58 -0.76
N ARG A 41 -1.84 -2.68 -0.35
CA ARG A 41 -2.26 -3.65 0.67
C ARG A 41 -2.07 -5.09 0.23
N ALA A 42 -2.39 -5.41 -1.03
CA ALA A 42 -2.14 -6.75 -1.57
C ALA A 42 -0.64 -7.08 -1.60
N MET A 43 0.21 -6.12 -1.99
CA MET A 43 1.66 -6.27 -1.93
C MET A 43 2.16 -6.49 -0.49
N LEU A 44 1.62 -5.74 0.47
CA LEU A 44 1.99 -5.85 1.88
C LEU A 44 1.61 -7.23 2.45
N ALA A 45 0.41 -7.73 2.13
CA ALA A 45 -0.03 -9.06 2.53
C ALA A 45 0.91 -10.14 1.97
N ASN A 46 1.21 -10.08 0.67
CA ASN A 46 2.15 -11.01 0.03
C ASN A 46 3.56 -10.97 0.65
N LEU A 47 4.01 -9.79 1.09
CA LEU A 47 5.29 -9.64 1.77
C LEU A 47 5.27 -10.29 3.17
N MET A 48 4.18 -10.13 3.91
CA MET A 48 3.99 -10.73 5.24
C MET A 48 3.94 -12.26 5.16
N ASP A 49 3.23 -12.81 4.18
CA ASP A 49 3.17 -14.26 3.96
C ASP A 49 4.56 -14.84 3.67
N ARG A 50 5.39 -14.16 2.87
CA ARG A 50 6.76 -14.59 2.55
C ARG A 50 7.74 -14.43 3.71
N THR A 51 7.49 -13.51 4.63
CA THR A 51 8.37 -13.24 5.78
C THR A 51 8.03 -14.14 6.97
N THR A 52 6.95 -14.91 6.88
CA THR A 52 6.58 -15.90 7.90
C THR A 52 6.96 -17.29 7.37
N PRO A 53 8.24 -17.72 7.46
CA PRO A 53 8.56 -19.11 7.20
C PRO A 53 7.81 -19.93 8.23
N HIS A 54 7.03 -20.90 7.74
CA HIS A 54 6.33 -21.87 8.57
C HIS A 54 7.24 -22.35 9.72
N LEU A 55 6.84 -22.06 10.96
CA LEU A 55 7.11 -22.96 12.08
C LEU A 55 6.29 -24.22 11.78
N ALA A 56 6.90 -25.15 11.06
CA ALA A 56 6.44 -26.52 10.86
C ALA A 56 7.46 -27.45 11.50
#